data_AF-A0A954Z5F6-F1
#
_entry.id   AF-A0A954Z5F6-F1
#
_cell.length_a   1.000
_cell.length_b   1.000
_cell.length_c   1.000
_cell.angle_alpha   90.00
_cell.angle_beta   90.00
_cell.angle_gamma   90.00
#
_symmetry.space_group_name_H-M   'P 1'
#
loop_
_entity.id
_entity.type
_entity.pdbx_description
1 polymer ?
#
loop_
_entity_poly.entity_id
_entity_poly.type
_entity_poly.pdbx_seq_one_letter_code
_entity_poly.pdbx_strand_id
1 'polypeptide(L)' 'MSGADDQLAVRNGQVDGPAAGQKGALIPEEIVVKAVRLLGNVAAMRGNLPAKKRRLMDGLCAMLDADGWLWTATRVLPDQ' A
#
# COMPACT_ATOMS: atom_id res chain seq x y z
N MET A 1 2.68 60.52 -21.49
CA MET A 1 2.00 59.22 -21.75
C MET A 1 3.11 58.18 -21.79
N SER A 2 3.62 57.60 -20.70
CA SER A 2 2.99 56.81 -19.61
C SER A 2 2.45 55.45 -20.09
N GLY A 3 2.94 54.37 -19.46
CA GLY A 3 2.67 52.95 -19.72
C GLY A 3 3.88 52.27 -20.35
N ALA A 4 4.91 51.78 -19.64
CA ALA A 4 4.94 50.87 -18.49
C ALA A 4 4.27 49.51 -18.79
N ASP A 5 5.06 48.46 -18.59
CA ASP A 5 4.66 47.08 -18.28
C ASP A 5 4.22 46.15 -19.42
N ASP A 6 5.19 45.38 -19.93
CA ASP A 6 4.94 43.95 -20.20
C ASP A 6 6.21 43.14 -19.88
N GLN A 7 6.55 43.10 -18.59
CA GLN A 7 7.52 42.13 -18.07
C GLN A 7 6.82 40.78 -17.98
N LEU A 8 7.26 39.83 -18.81
CA LEU A 8 6.96 38.42 -18.71
C LEU A 8 7.30 37.92 -17.29
N ALA A 9 6.28 37.83 -16.45
CA ALA A 9 6.38 37.24 -15.12
C ALA A 9 6.70 35.76 -15.27
N VAL A 10 7.98 35.41 -15.17
CA VAL A 10 8.43 34.06 -14.87
C VAL A 10 7.93 33.73 -13.47
N ARG A 11 6.72 33.17 -13.39
CA ARG A 11 6.25 32.49 -12.19
C ARG A 11 7.11 31.25 -12.01
N ASN A 12 8.16 31.40 -11.19
CA ASN A 12 8.86 30.28 -10.60
C ASN A 12 7.80 29.33 -10.04
N GLY A 13 7.69 28.16 -10.65
CA GLY A 13 6.85 27.08 -10.14
C GLY A 13 7.30 26.79 -8.73
N GLN A 14 6.50 27.24 -7.78
CA GLN A 14 6.55 26.79 -6.39
C GLN A 14 6.49 25.27 -6.45
N VAL A 15 7.63 24.63 -6.20
CA VAL A 15 7.67 23.20 -5.97
C VAL A 15 7.06 23.07 -4.58
N ASP A 16 5.76 22.78 -4.54
CA ASP A 16 5.09 22.44 -3.31
C ASP A 16 5.93 21.34 -2.65
N GLY A 17 6.56 21.70 -1.53
CA GLY A 17 7.35 20.78 -0.74
C GLY A 17 6.50 19.58 -0.34
N PRO A 18 7.14 18.45 0.05
CA PRO A 18 6.42 17.24 0.39
C PRO A 18 5.37 17.56 1.45
N ALA A 19 4.10 17.32 1.08
CA ALA A 19 2.96 17.53 1.95
C ALA A 19 3.25 16.90 3.32
N ALA A 20 3.15 17.74 4.34
CA ALA A 20 3.47 17.42 5.71
C ALA A 20 2.81 16.09 6.15
N GLY A 21 3.66 15.17 6.63
CA GLY A 21 3.29 14.20 7.65
C GLY A 21 2.13 13.28 7.31
N GLN A 22 2.34 12.35 6.37
CA GLN A 22 1.63 11.07 6.44
C GLN A 22 2.15 10.35 7.69
N LYS A 23 1.58 10.69 8.87
CA LYS A 23 1.71 9.86 10.07
C LYS A 23 1.11 8.52 9.68
N GLY A 24 1.97 7.54 9.39
CA GLY A 24 1.56 6.19 9.03
C GLY A 24 0.48 5.74 10.01
N ALA A 25 -0.69 5.38 9.48
CA ALA A 25 -1.78 4.90 10.30
C ALA A 25 -1.25 3.76 11.17
N LEU A 26 -1.30 3.95 12.49
CA LEU A 26 -0.86 2.93 13.43
C LEU A 26 -1.82 1.75 13.30
N ILE A 27 -1.30 0.61 12.82
CA ILE A 27 -2.06 -0.64 12.78
C ILE A 27 -2.29 -1.06 14.24
N PRO A 28 -3.54 -1.37 14.65
CA PRO A 28 -3.80 -1.83 16.01
C PRO A 28 -2.98 -3.08 16.34
N GLU A 29 -2.41 -3.15 17.53
CA GLU A 29 -1.57 -4.29 17.97
C GLU A 29 -2.30 -5.62 17.81
N GLU A 30 -3.60 -5.66 18.12
CA GLU A 30 -4.43 -6.85 17.96
C GLU A 30 -4.41 -7.39 16.53
N ILE A 31 -4.41 -6.50 15.52
CA ILE A 31 -4.34 -6.89 14.10
C ILE A 31 -2.96 -7.47 13.79
N VAL A 32 -1.89 -6.88 14.32
CA VAL A 32 -0.53 -7.41 14.16
C VAL A 32 -0.43 -8.83 14.76
N VAL A 33 -0.92 -9.02 15.98
CA VAL A 33 -0.91 -10.32 16.65
C VAL A 33 -1.71 -11.36 15.87
N LYS A 34 -2.90 -11.00 15.36
CA LYS A 34 -3.72 -11.89 14.52
C LYS A 34 -3.00 -12.25 13.21
N ALA A 35 -2.34 -11.28 12.56
CA ALA A 35 -1.57 -11.51 11.34
C ALA A 35 -0.38 -12.44 11.56
N VAL A 36 0.42 -12.22 12.61
CA VAL A 36 1.56 -13.08 12.95
C VAL A 36 1.11 -14.51 13.24
N ARG A 37 0.02 -14.69 14.01
CA ARG A 37 -0.56 -16.02 14.28
C ARG A 37 -1.03 -16.71 13.01
N LEU A 38 -1.71 -15.99 12.12
CA LEU A 38 -2.14 -16.54 10.83
C LEU A 38 -0.95 -17.02 9.99
N LEU A 39 0.10 -16.20 9.87
CA LEU A 39 1.32 -16.55 9.14
C LEU A 39 2.00 -17.79 9.74
N GLY A 40 2.15 -17.85 11.06
CA GLY A 40 2.70 -19.01 11.75
C GLY A 40 1.91 -20.29 11.48
N ASN A 41 0.58 -20.22 11.55
CA ASN A 41 -0.30 -21.35 11.27
C ASN A 41 -0.18 -21.85 9.82
N VAL A 42 -0.10 -20.92 8.85
CA VAL A 42 0.07 -21.26 7.43
C VAL A 42 1.45 -21.87 7.16
N ALA A 43 2.49 -21.35 7.80
CA ALA A 43 3.85 -21.86 7.68
C ALA A 43 3.95 -23.31 8.18
N ALA A 44 3.38 -23.58 9.36
CA ALA A 44 3.34 -24.90 10.00
C ALA A 44 2.41 -25.90 9.29
N MET A 45 1.49 -25.42 8.44
CA MET A 45 0.54 -26.28 7.74
C MET A 45 1.25 -27.26 6.80
N ARG A 46 0.83 -28.53 6.83
CA ARG A 46 1.22 -29.51 5.80
C ARG A 46 0.37 -29.29 4.55
N GLY A 47 0.95 -29.54 3.38
CA GLY A 47 0.24 -29.42 2.10
C GLY A 47 1.00 -28.57 1.08
N ASN A 48 0.43 -28.48 -0.12
CA ASN A 48 1.03 -27.77 -1.24
C ASN A 48 0.80 -26.25 -1.16
N LEU A 49 1.55 -25.50 -1.98
CA LEU A 49 1.49 -24.04 -2.02
C LEU A 49 0.07 -23.49 -2.29
N PRO A 50 -0.74 -24.04 -3.24
CA PRO A 50 -2.12 -23.59 -3.44
C PRO A 50 -2.98 -23.66 -2.17
N ALA A 51 -2.90 -24.76 -1.41
CA ALA A 51 -3.64 -24.92 -0.16
C ALA A 51 -3.20 -23.89 0.90
N LYS A 52 -1.89 -23.68 1.04
CA LYS A 52 -1.33 -22.65 1.94
C LYS A 52 -1.77 -21.24 1.56
N LYS A 53 -1.72 -20.91 0.26
CA LYS A 53 -2.18 -19.63 -0.27
C LYS A 53 -3.65 -19.40 0.01
N ARG A 54 -4.52 -20.39 -0.25
CA ARG A 54 -5.95 -20.28 0.05
C ARG A 54 -6.18 -20.03 1.54
N ARG A 55 -5.55 -20.82 2.42
CA ARG A 55 -5.67 -20.64 3.87
C ARG A 55 -5.24 -19.24 4.33
N LEU A 56 -4.14 -18.72 3.79
CA LEU A 56 -3.68 -17.38 4.10
C LEU A 56 -4.72 -16.33 3.70
N MET A 57 -5.21 -16.40 2.47
CA MET A 57 -6.13 -15.40 1.95
C MET A 57 -7.50 -15.45 2.64
N ASP A 58 -8.05 -16.64 2.88
CA ASP A 58 -9.31 -16.78 3.62
C ASP A 58 -9.18 -16.23 5.06
N GLY A 59 -8.01 -16.42 5.68
CA GLY A 59 -7.72 -15.86 7.00
C GLY A 59 -7.59 -14.33 6.99
N LEU A 60 -7.03 -13.75 5.93
CA LEU A 60 -6.95 -12.29 5.76
C LEU A 60 -8.34 -11.69 5.52
N CYS A 61 -9.17 -12.32 4.70
CA CYS A 61 -10.56 -11.89 4.51
C CYS A 61 -11.34 -11.88 5.81
N ALA A 62 -11.27 -12.97 6.59
CA ALA A 62 -11.94 -13.05 7.88
C ALA A 62 -11.43 -12.01 8.90
N MET A 63 -10.15 -11.63 8.82
CA MET A 63 -9.56 -10.62 9.72
C MET A 63 -9.99 -9.19 9.38
N LEU A 64 -10.21 -8.91 8.10
CA LEU A 64 -10.54 -7.58 7.58
C LEU A 64 -12.03 -7.40 7.29
N ASP A 65 -12.85 -8.43 7.56
CA ASP A 65 -14.27 -8.49 7.18
C ASP A 65 -14.49 -8.21 5.68
N ALA A 66 -13.62 -8.80 4.85
CA ALA A 66 -13.68 -8.62 3.40
C ALA A 66 -14.48 -9.76 2.75
N ASP A 67 -15.31 -9.41 1.76
CA ASP A 67 -16.15 -10.36 1.03
C ASP A 67 -15.37 -11.31 0.10
N GLY A 68 -14.12 -10.97 -0.21
CA GLY A 68 -13.30 -11.77 -1.11
C GLY A 68 -11.87 -11.26 -1.24
N TRP A 69 -11.09 -11.98 -2.05
CA TRP A 69 -9.70 -11.64 -2.28
C TRP A 69 -9.27 -11.88 -3.74
N LEU A 70 -8.29 -11.09 -4.16
CA LEU A 70 -7.61 -11.24 -5.43
C LEU A 70 -6.09 -11.38 -5.17
N TRP A 71 -5.46 -12.33 -5.85
CA TRP A 71 -4.00 -12.45 -5.85
C TRP A 71 -3.49 -12.41 -7.27
N THR A 72 -2.69 -11.41 -7.59
CA THR A 72 -2.02 -11.28 -8.87
C THR A 72 -0.51 -11.45 -8.70
N ALA A 73 0.13 -11.97 -9.73
CA ALA A 73 1.59 -11.97 -9.84
C ALA A 73 1.89 -11.37 -11.22
N THR A 74 2.67 -10.29 -11.23
CA THR A 74 3.07 -9.63 -12.47
C THR A 74 4.59 -9.50 -12.51
N ARG A 75 5.13 -9.46 -13.72
CA ARG A 75 6.53 -9.13 -13.93
C ARG A 75 6.64 -7.60 -13.97
N VAL A 76 7.44 -7.04 -13.08
CA VAL A 76 7.84 -5.63 -13.15
C VAL A 76 9.09 -5.56 -14.01
N LEU A 77 9.01 -4.87 -15.14
CA LEU A 77 10.18 -4.52 -15.93
C LEU A 77 10.79 -3.25 -15.32
N PRO A 78 12.12 -3.16 -15.15
CA PRO A 78 12.75 -1.90 -14.79
C PRO A 78 12.44 -0.85 -15.87
N ASP A 79 12.20 0.41 -15.46
CA ASP A 79 12.08 1.54 -16.39
C ASP A 79 13.28 1.52 -17.35
N GLN A 80 13.00 1.56 -18.66
CA GLN A 80 14.03 1.72 -19.70
C GLN A 80 14.62 3.13 -19.63
#